data_AF-H6Q8G9-F1
#
_entry.id   AF-H6Q8G9-F1
#
_cell.length_a   1.000
_cell.length_b   1.000
_cell.length_c   1.000
_cell.angle_alpha   90.00
_cell.angle_beta   90.00
_cell.angle_gamma   90.00
#
_symmetry.space_group_name_H-M   'P 1'
#
loop_
_entity.id
_entity.type
_entity.pdbx_description
1 polymer ?
#
loop_
_entity_poly.entity_id
_entity_poly.type
_entity_poly.pdbx_seq_one_letter_code
_entity_poly.pdbx_strand_id
1 'polypeptide(L)'
;MSMALLPEFPDLREVAVRLVSISRRYPVRSLDIPEAYCLAVAESIGYVASSENGGAYSAQFLYSRPTVWRAFDVLAELVRRGILTRQDVVKYQEETAHRFSRRDLQDLGL
;
A
#
# COMPACT_ATOMS: atom_id res chain seq x y z
N MET A 1 -12.86 -7.80 -22.38
CA MET A 1 -11.46 -8.23 -22.27
C MET A 1 -11.05 -8.15 -20.81
N SER A 2 -10.80 -9.27 -20.15
CA SER A 2 -10.28 -9.28 -18.78
C SER A 2 -8.76 -9.31 -18.86
N MET A 3 -8.11 -8.21 -18.47
CA MET A 3 -6.66 -8.15 -18.31
C MET A 3 -6.36 -8.43 -16.84
N ALA A 4 -6.33 -9.71 -16.46
CA ALA A 4 -5.86 -10.11 -15.15
C ALA A 4 -4.33 -10.12 -15.18
N LEU A 5 -3.69 -9.16 -14.49
CA LEU A 5 -2.23 -9.06 -14.34
C LEU A 5 -1.64 -10.20 -13.49
N LEU A 6 -2.48 -10.95 -12.77
CA LEU A 6 -2.14 -12.14 -12.01
C LEU A 6 -3.24 -13.20 -12.22
N PRO A 7 -2.92 -14.48 -12.45
CA PRO A 7 -3.94 -15.52 -12.44
C PRO A 7 -4.71 -15.51 -11.11
N GLU A 8 -6.04 -15.62 -11.18
CA GLU A 8 -6.89 -15.80 -10.00
C GLU A 8 -6.71 -17.22 -9.47
N PHE A 9 -6.02 -17.35 -8.34
CA PHE A 9 -5.91 -18.59 -7.59
C PHE A 9 -7.11 -18.69 -6.62
N PRO A 10 -7.88 -19.80 -6.62
CA PRO A 10 -9.11 -19.91 -5.83
C PRO A 10 -8.92 -19.64 -4.33
N ASP A 11 -7.83 -20.13 -3.75
CA ASP A 11 -7.46 -19.94 -2.36
C ASP A 11 -7.20 -18.46 -2.03
N LEU A 12 -6.48 -17.74 -2.89
CA LEU A 12 -6.23 -16.31 -2.73
C LEU A 12 -7.51 -15.48 -2.90
N ARG A 13 -8.41 -15.92 -3.79
CA ARG A 13 -9.70 -15.27 -4.00
C ARG A 13 -10.60 -15.38 -2.75
N GLU A 14 -10.62 -16.53 -2.09
CA GLU A 14 -11.34 -16.71 -0.82
C GLU A 14 -10.78 -15.79 0.28
N VAL A 15 -9.46 -15.66 0.36
CA VAL A 15 -8.81 -14.71 1.28
C VAL A 15 -9.23 -13.27 0.96
N ALA A 16 -9.21 -12.88 -0.31
CA ALA A 16 -9.60 -11.53 -0.74
C ALA A 16 -11.06 -11.21 -0.37
N VAL A 17 -12.00 -12.12 -0.63
CA VAL A 17 -13.42 -11.93 -0.26
C VAL A 17 -13.59 -11.80 1.27
N ARG A 18 -12.83 -12.59 2.04
CA ARG A 18 -12.81 -12.48 3.50
C ARG A 18 -12.30 -11.10 3.94
N LEU A 19 -11.22 -10.60 3.35
CA LEU A 19 -10.67 -9.27 3.66
C LEU A 19 -11.67 -8.15 3.36
N VAL A 20 -12.35 -8.19 2.20
CA VAL A 20 -13.42 -7.23 1.86
C VAL A 20 -14.56 -7.26 2.88
N SER A 21 -14.94 -8.47 3.31
CA SER A 21 -16.01 -8.64 4.31
C SER A 21 -15.62 -8.06 5.67
N ILE A 22 -14.36 -8.24 6.08
CA ILE A 22 -13.83 -7.68 7.33
C ILE A 22 -13.69 -6.15 7.24
N SER A 23 -13.24 -5.60 6.10
CA SER A 23 -13.00 -4.17 5.96
C SER A 23 -14.25 -3.33 6.21
N ARG A 24 -15.43 -3.86 5.88
CA ARG A 24 -16.74 -3.20 6.10
C ARG A 24 -17.11 -3.02 7.58
N ARG A 25 -16.39 -3.67 8.51
CA ARG A 25 -16.64 -3.60 9.96
C ARG A 25 -15.94 -2.43 10.64
N TYR A 26 -15.03 -1.74 9.94
CA TYR A 26 -14.24 -0.65 10.48
C TYR A 26 -14.67 0.70 9.89
N PRO A 27 -14.53 1.81 10.65
CA PRO A 27 -14.88 3.16 10.18
C PRO A 27 -13.79 3.75 9.27
N VAL A 28 -13.28 2.95 8.33
CA VAL A 28 -12.27 3.35 7.33
C VAL A 28 -12.77 2.96 5.94
N ARG A 29 -12.09 3.43 4.89
CA ARG A 29 -12.43 3.05 3.52
C ARG A 29 -12.36 1.53 3.38
N SER A 30 -13.45 0.93 2.92
CA SER A 30 -13.50 -0.51 2.65
C SER A 30 -12.58 -0.89 1.49
N LEU A 31 -12.12 -2.14 1.51
CA LEU A 31 -11.36 -2.72 0.40
C LEU A 31 -12.32 -3.11 -0.72
N ASP A 32 -11.87 -2.92 -1.96
CA ASP A 32 -12.42 -3.58 -3.12
C ASP A 32 -11.61 -4.86 -3.41
N ILE A 33 -12.17 -5.74 -4.24
CA ILE A 33 -11.56 -7.04 -4.55
C ILE A 33 -10.13 -6.93 -5.09
N PRO A 34 -9.79 -5.99 -6.00
CA PRO A 34 -8.42 -5.87 -6.51
C PRO A 34 -7.39 -5.63 -5.40
N GLU A 35 -7.65 -4.67 -4.50
CA GLU A 35 -6.75 -4.38 -3.38
C GLU A 35 -6.68 -5.55 -2.40
N ALA A 36 -7.82 -6.16 -2.07
CA ALA A 36 -7.86 -7.30 -1.17
C ALA A 36 -7.11 -8.51 -1.73
N TYR A 37 -7.14 -8.71 -3.05
CA TYR A 37 -6.40 -9.78 -3.71
C TYR A 37 -4.90 -9.52 -3.69
N CYS A 38 -4.46 -8.28 -3.93
CA CYS A 38 -3.04 -7.91 -3.77
C CYS A 38 -2.54 -8.14 -2.33
N LEU A 39 -3.36 -7.84 -1.32
CA LEU A 39 -3.02 -8.14 0.07
C LEU A 39 -2.96 -9.66 0.34
N ALA A 40 -3.88 -10.44 -0.21
CA ALA A 40 -3.85 -11.90 -0.10
C ALA A 40 -2.57 -12.49 -0.71
N VAL A 41 -2.18 -12.02 -1.90
CA VAL A 41 -0.93 -12.42 -2.56
C VAL A 41 0.27 -12.04 -1.69
N ALA A 42 0.34 -10.79 -1.22
CA ALA A 42 1.42 -10.30 -0.37
C ALA A 42 1.56 -11.13 0.92
N GLU A 43 0.44 -11.49 1.55
CA GLU A 43 0.43 -12.36 2.72
C GLU A 43 0.97 -13.76 2.40
N SER A 44 0.52 -14.36 1.30
CA SER A 44 0.94 -15.72 0.92
C SER A 44 2.43 -15.86 0.59
N ILE A 45 3.05 -14.81 0.03
CA ILE A 45 4.46 -14.82 -0.40
C ILE A 45 5.37 -14.16 0.64
N GLY A 46 4.80 -13.43 1.62
CA GLY A 46 5.57 -12.68 2.61
C GLY A 46 6.17 -11.38 2.07
N TYR A 47 5.48 -10.73 1.13
CA TYR A 47 5.91 -9.49 0.48
C TYR A 47 5.28 -8.25 1.12
N VAL A 48 5.92 -7.10 0.87
CA VAL A 48 5.32 -5.78 1.12
C VAL A 48 4.45 -5.41 -0.07
N ALA A 49 3.19 -5.07 0.18
CA ALA A 49 2.29 -4.57 -0.86
C ALA A 49 2.54 -3.07 -1.10
N SER A 50 2.53 -2.63 -2.36
CA SER A 50 2.63 -1.21 -2.71
C SER A 50 1.25 -0.66 -3.09
N SER A 51 0.75 0.36 -2.40
CA SER A 51 -0.55 0.97 -2.72
C SER A 51 -0.73 2.38 -2.17
N GLU A 52 -1.29 3.27 -2.98
CA GLU A 52 -1.80 4.59 -2.55
C GLU A 52 -3.24 4.53 -2.01
N ASN A 53 -3.90 3.37 -2.06
CA ASN A 53 -5.26 3.23 -1.57
C ASN A 53 -5.27 3.29 -0.04
N GLY A 54 -5.87 4.35 0.52
CA GLY A 54 -5.95 4.54 1.97
C GLY A 54 -6.64 3.41 2.73
N GLY A 55 -7.56 2.67 2.10
CA GLY A 55 -8.18 1.47 2.67
C GLY A 55 -7.18 0.32 2.80
N ALA A 56 -6.40 0.07 1.74
CA ALA A 56 -5.31 -0.92 1.76
C ALA A 56 -4.24 -0.55 2.79
N TYR A 57 -3.80 0.70 2.81
CA TYR A 57 -2.82 1.19 3.78
C TYR A 57 -3.33 1.08 5.22
N SER A 58 -4.61 1.37 5.48
CA SER A 58 -5.19 1.26 6.83
C SER A 58 -5.35 -0.19 7.29
N ALA A 59 -5.57 -1.12 6.35
CA ALA A 59 -5.82 -2.53 6.65
C ALA A 59 -4.68 -3.17 7.46
N GLN A 60 -3.42 -2.80 7.19
CA GLN A 60 -2.23 -3.32 7.87
C GLN A 60 -2.20 -3.03 9.38
N PHE A 61 -2.92 -1.99 9.83
CA PHE A 61 -2.99 -1.61 11.25
C PHE A 61 -4.21 -2.18 11.97
N LEU A 62 -5.17 -2.74 11.23
CA LEU A 62 -6.49 -3.08 11.77
C LEU A 62 -6.79 -4.58 11.70
N TYR A 63 -6.59 -5.21 10.55
CA TYR A 63 -7.08 -6.57 10.31
C TYR A 63 -6.32 -7.38 9.26
N SER A 64 -5.35 -6.78 8.56
CA SER A 64 -4.53 -7.45 7.57
C SER A 64 -3.11 -7.62 8.09
N ARG A 65 -2.44 -8.72 7.71
CA ARG A 65 -1.06 -9.03 8.10
C ARG A 65 0.03 -8.38 7.25
N PRO A 66 -0.05 -8.32 5.91
CA PRO A 66 1.03 -7.76 5.10
C PRO A 66 1.24 -6.28 5.38
N THR A 67 2.50 -5.86 5.36
CA THR A 67 2.87 -4.45 5.36
C THR A 67 2.48 -3.82 4.04
N VAL A 68 1.96 -2.60 4.10
CA VAL A 68 1.59 -1.81 2.92
C VAL A 68 2.41 -0.54 2.90
N TRP A 69 3.16 -0.34 1.82
CA TRP A 69 3.92 0.88 1.56
C TRP A 69 3.21 1.74 0.51
N ARG A 70 3.12 3.03 0.79
CA ARG A 70 2.88 4.08 -0.20
C ARG A 70 4.21 4.46 -0.86
N ALA A 71 4.15 5.24 -1.93
CA ALA A 71 5.32 5.82 -2.59
C ALA A 71 6.20 6.59 -1.58
N PHE A 72 5.57 7.32 -0.65
CA PHE A 72 6.29 7.99 0.43
C PHE A 72 7.13 7.01 1.27
N ASP A 73 6.54 5.88 1.68
CA ASP A 73 7.19 4.91 2.57
C ASP A 73 8.40 4.27 1.86
N VAL A 74 8.29 4.00 0.55
CA VAL A 74 9.40 3.54 -0.30
C VAL A 74 10.51 4.59 -0.34
N LEU A 75 10.19 5.84 -0.67
CA LEU A 75 11.17 6.92 -0.77
C LEU A 75 11.86 7.18 0.58
N ALA A 76 11.09 7.18 1.67
CA ALA A 76 11.60 7.36 3.02
C ALA A 76 12.57 6.24 3.42
N GLU A 77 12.29 4.99 3.07
CA GLU A 77 13.20 3.87 3.27
C GLU A 77 14.50 4.05 2.48
N LEU A 78 14.42 4.45 1.22
CA LEU A 78 15.61 4.68 0.38
C LEU A 78 16.47 5.85 0.91
N VAL A 79 15.85 6.89 1.45
CA VAL A 79 16.56 7.98 2.13
C VAL A 79 17.23 7.46 3.41
N ARG A 80 16.53 6.67 4.23
CA ARG A 80 17.11 6.07 5.45
C ARG A 80 18.30 5.15 5.14
N ARG A 81 18.30 4.49 3.99
CA ARG A 81 19.42 3.66 3.51
C ARG A 81 20.56 4.47 2.87
N GLY A 82 20.41 5.79 2.73
CA GLY A 82 21.38 6.66 2.06
C GLY A 82 21.46 6.46 0.54
N ILE A 83 20.47 5.81 -0.07
CA ILE A 83 20.39 5.59 -1.52
C ILE A 83 19.84 6.85 -2.21
N LEU A 84 18.87 7.50 -1.56
CA LEU A 84 18.30 8.79 -1.99
C LEU A 84 18.60 9.87 -0.95
N THR A 85 18.50 11.11 -1.39
CA THR A 85 18.54 12.29 -0.54
C THR A 85 17.14 12.84 -0.30
N ARG A 86 17.00 13.74 0.69
CA ARG A 86 15.72 14.44 0.92
C ARG A 86 15.29 15.28 -0.29
N GLN A 87 16.23 15.78 -1.09
CA GLN A 87 15.93 16.55 -2.31
C GLN A 87 15.31 15.68 -3.40
N ASP A 88 15.64 14.39 -3.45
CA ASP A 88 15.00 13.46 -4.39
C ASP A 88 13.50 13.28 -4.09
N VAL A 89 13.12 13.35 -2.80
CA VAL A 89 11.70 13.32 -2.39
C VAL A 89 10.98 14.60 -2.83
N VAL A 90 11.62 15.77 -2.71
CA VAL A 90 11.07 17.04 -3.21
C VAL A 90 10.90 16.98 -4.72
N LYS A 91 11.93 16.55 -5.44
CA LYS A 91 11.92 16.38 -6.90
C LYS A 91 10.80 15.42 -7.35
N TYR A 92 10.61 14.30 -6.66
CA TYR A 92 9.51 13.36 -6.96
C TYR A 92 8.14 14.06 -6.89
N GLN A 93 7.90 14.88 -5.86
CA GLN A 93 6.63 15.61 -5.74
C GLN A 93 6.43 16.63 -6.87
N GLU A 94 7.51 17.30 -7.30
CA GLU A 94 7.48 18.27 -8.40
C GLU A 94 7.20 17.58 -9.74
N GLU A 95 7.88 16.47 -10.04
CA GLU A 95 7.77 15.76 -11.32
C GLU A 95 6.47 14.98 -11.47
N THR A 96 5.93 14.43 -10.37
CA THR A 96 4.70 13.62 -10.40
C THR A 96 3.44 14.40 -10.04
N ALA A 97 3.59 15.64 -9.55
CA ALA A 97 2.54 16.42 -8.89
C ALA A 97 1.87 15.71 -7.69
N HIS A 98 2.41 14.59 -7.22
CA HIS A 98 1.90 13.88 -6.06
C HIS A 98 2.44 14.53 -4.79
N ARG A 99 1.57 15.17 -4.01
CA ARG A 99 1.95 15.86 -2.77
C ARG A 99 1.81 14.95 -1.56
N PHE A 100 2.89 14.77 -0.82
CA PHE A 100 2.87 14.04 0.44
C PHE A 100 2.29 14.90 1.57
N SER A 101 1.78 14.24 2.62
CA SER A 101 1.22 14.96 3.74
C SER A 101 2.30 15.71 4.53
N ARG A 102 1.94 16.80 5.21
CA ARG A 102 2.89 17.53 6.08
C ARG A 102 3.49 16.64 7.15
N ARG A 103 2.73 15.67 7.67
CA ARG A 103 3.21 14.72 8.68
C ARG A 103 4.29 13.82 8.09
N ASP A 104 4.03 13.24 6.92
CA ASP A 104 5.00 12.40 6.22
C ASP A 104 6.32 13.18 5.97
N LEU A 105 6.23 14.43 5.48
CA LEU A 105 7.41 15.26 5.24
C LEU A 105 8.18 15.58 6.53
N GLN A 106 7.48 15.89 7.63
CA GLN A 106 8.10 16.13 8.94
C GLN A 106 8.89 14.92 9.45
N ASP A 107 8.42 13.69 9.19
CA ASP A 107 9.12 12.47 9.58
C ASP A 107 10.48 12.31 8.85
N LEU A 108 10.62 12.92 7.67
CA LEU A 108 11.89 13.04 6.95
C LEU A 108 12.68 14.31 7.29
N GLY A 109 12.17 15.18 8.15
CA GLY A 109 12.74 16.50 8.43
C GLY A 109 12.71 17.42 7.21
N LEU A 110 11.62 17.37 6.45
CA LEU A 110 11.28 18.24 5.32
C LEU A 110 10.08 19.14 5.65
#